data_AF-R7AMH0-F1
#
_entry.id   AF-R7AMH0-F1
#
_cell.length_a   1.000
_cell.length_b   1.000
_cell.length_c   1.000
_cell.angle_alpha   90.00
_cell.angle_beta   90.00
_cell.angle_gamma   90.00
#
_symmetry.space_group_name_H-M   'P 1'
#
loop_
_entity.id
_entity.type
_entity.pdbx_description
1 polymer ?
#
loop_
_entity_poly.entity_id
_entity_poly.type
_entity_poly.pdbx_seq_one_letter_code
_entity_poly.pdbx_strand_id
1 'polypeptide(L)'
;MEFSSVNTIWVLVGAALVFFMQAGFAILESGLTRAKNAGNIIMKNLMDFCIGTPVYWIIGFGIMFGSTSPLFGSIDLFTLGSYADVLPSGVPKYAYVIFQTVFCATAATIVSGAMAERTKFSAYCIYSFLISLIVYPVSGHWIWGGGWLAQLGFHDFAGSTAVHMVGGCAALIGAAFLGPRIGKFTKDGKPKAILGHNLTMAALGVFILWFCWFGFNGCSTVAMDTDEAMVSAGLIFYNTNLAAAVATCTTMIFTWIRYKKPDVSMSLNGTLAGLVAITAGCDVMDPFGAAVTGIVAGIIVVLIVELLDKVLKIDDPVGAVAVHFGNGVWGTIAVGLFATDGGLFYGGGFRFLGIQILGVVSVLAWVTVCMVIIFTVLKNTVGLRVSAKEEIEGLDATEHGLASAYAGFAFSTNDLDDGGETIELGSETVEKSVPVTMKASLNNSDAKITEVEIIMKQAKFEALKKAMNDLGVTGMTVTQVLGCGVQKGATEYYRGVEVEMNLLPKIKVEMVVAKVPVLDVINTARKVLYTGHIGDGKIFVHDIEDVVKIRTGETGYDALQGADDF
;
A
#
# COMPACT_ATOMS: atom_id res chain seq x y z
N MET A 1 1.27 42.35 18.52
CA MET A 1 2.33 41.50 17.95
C MET A 1 2.04 41.36 16.47
N GLU A 2 3.06 41.32 15.62
CA GLU A 2 2.91 41.09 14.17
C GLU A 2 2.42 39.66 13.87
N PHE A 3 2.79 38.70 14.72
CA PHE A 3 2.39 37.30 14.60
C PHE A 3 1.38 36.89 15.68
N SER A 4 0.48 35.97 15.31
CA SER A 4 -0.46 35.30 16.20
C SER A 4 0.14 33.96 16.63
N SER A 5 0.30 33.76 17.94
CA SER A 5 0.81 32.50 18.49
C SER A 5 -0.11 31.34 18.13
N VAL A 6 -1.42 31.55 18.14
CA VAL A 6 -2.41 30.50 17.85
C VAL A 6 -2.38 30.13 16.36
N ASN A 7 -2.34 31.11 15.44
CA ASN A 7 -2.21 30.83 14.00
C ASN A 7 -0.91 30.10 13.69
N THR A 8 0.20 30.53 14.31
CA THR A 8 1.51 29.91 14.10
C THR A 8 1.53 28.45 14.58
N ILE A 9 1.01 28.18 15.79
CA ILE A 9 0.91 26.81 16.32
C ILE A 9 0.03 25.95 15.41
N TRP A 10 -1.10 26.49 14.97
CA TRP A 10 -2.04 25.79 14.09
C TRP A 10 -1.38 25.35 12.78
N VAL A 11 -0.67 26.26 12.10
CA VAL A 11 0.06 25.95 10.86
C VAL A 11 1.19 24.94 11.09
N LEU A 12 1.95 25.05 12.19
CA LEU A 12 3.04 24.11 12.49
C LEU A 12 2.53 22.70 12.84
N VAL A 13 1.41 22.59 13.56
CA VAL A 13 0.74 21.30 13.81
C VAL A 13 0.27 20.70 12.49
N GLY A 14 -0.33 21.51 11.62
CA GLY A 14 -0.67 21.10 10.26
C GLY A 14 0.53 20.56 9.50
N ALA A 15 1.66 21.28 9.51
CA ALA A 15 2.88 20.86 8.82
C ALA A 15 3.39 19.51 9.34
N ALA A 16 3.38 19.29 10.66
CA ALA A 16 3.80 18.02 11.26
C ALA A 16 2.86 16.86 10.90
N LEU A 17 1.54 17.08 10.91
CA LEU A 17 0.55 16.08 10.52
C LEU A 17 0.65 15.73 9.04
N VAL A 18 0.76 16.73 8.16
CA VAL A 18 0.89 16.50 6.71
C VAL A 18 2.23 15.84 6.37
N PHE A 19 3.32 16.17 7.06
CA PHE A 19 4.56 15.38 6.95
C PHE A 19 4.33 13.92 7.33
N PHE A 20 3.59 13.65 8.42
CA PHE A 20 3.29 12.28 8.85
C PHE A 20 2.41 11.50 7.87
N MET A 21 1.74 12.16 6.91
CA MET A 21 1.11 11.47 5.77
C MET A 21 2.11 10.64 4.96
N GLN A 22 3.39 11.04 4.89
CA GLN A 22 4.42 10.27 4.19
C GLN A 22 4.59 8.87 4.79
N ALA A 23 4.48 8.74 6.12
CA ALA A 23 4.46 7.43 6.78
C ALA A 23 3.21 6.63 6.39
N GLY A 24 2.06 7.30 6.32
CA GLY A 24 0.80 6.72 5.86
C GLY A 24 0.87 6.17 4.43
N PHE A 25 1.38 6.96 3.47
CA PHE A 25 1.61 6.52 2.09
C PHE A 25 2.60 5.35 2.03
N ALA A 26 3.75 5.46 2.69
CA ALA A 26 4.78 4.43 2.65
C ALA A 26 4.28 3.05 3.09
N ILE A 27 3.50 2.97 4.18
CA ILE A 27 2.98 1.68 4.68
C ILE A 27 1.73 1.23 3.92
N LEU A 28 0.90 2.16 3.43
CA LEU A 28 -0.24 1.86 2.56
C LEU A 28 0.23 1.15 1.29
N GLU A 29 1.17 1.78 0.60
CA GLU A 29 1.68 1.34 -0.68
C GLU A 29 2.52 0.07 -0.54
N SER A 30 3.35 -0.01 0.51
CA SER A 30 4.04 -1.26 0.84
C SER A 30 3.02 -2.39 0.99
N GLY A 31 2.00 -2.21 1.83
CA GLY A 31 0.97 -3.23 2.07
C GLY A 31 0.19 -3.66 0.81
N LEU A 32 0.00 -2.75 -0.15
CA LEU A 32 -0.71 -3.00 -1.42
C LEU A 32 0.19 -3.49 -2.57
N THR A 33 1.49 -3.61 -2.35
CA THR A 33 2.46 -4.16 -3.33
C THR A 33 2.98 -5.52 -2.89
N ARG A 34 3.73 -6.22 -3.76
CA ARG A 34 4.37 -7.50 -3.37
C ARG A 34 5.56 -7.27 -2.44
N ALA A 35 5.74 -8.15 -1.45
CA ALA A 35 6.74 -8.01 -0.38
C ALA A 35 8.18 -7.75 -0.86
N LYS A 36 8.57 -8.34 -2.00
CA LYS A 36 9.89 -8.17 -2.65
C LYS A 36 10.21 -6.75 -3.15
N ASN A 37 9.27 -5.82 -2.99
CA ASN A 37 9.38 -4.43 -3.42
C ASN A 37 9.10 -3.44 -2.27
N ALA A 38 8.90 -3.92 -1.04
CA ALA A 38 8.50 -3.07 0.08
C ALA A 38 9.57 -2.04 0.43
N GLY A 39 10.84 -2.45 0.45
CA GLY A 39 11.98 -1.54 0.68
C GLY A 39 12.05 -0.45 -0.38
N ASN A 40 11.86 -0.80 -1.66
CA ASN A 40 11.83 0.14 -2.78
C ASN A 40 10.72 1.18 -2.62
N ILE A 41 9.54 0.78 -2.14
CA ILE A 41 8.41 1.70 -1.92
C ILE A 41 8.65 2.64 -0.74
N ILE A 42 9.19 2.13 0.37
CA ILE A 42 9.60 2.95 1.51
C ILE A 42 10.62 4.01 1.06
N MET A 43 11.62 3.60 0.27
CA MET A 43 12.64 4.50 -0.27
C MET A 43 12.04 5.57 -1.18
N LYS A 44 11.10 5.23 -2.07
CA LYS A 44 10.42 6.22 -2.93
C LYS A 44 9.71 7.30 -2.11
N ASN A 45 8.90 6.88 -1.14
CA ASN A 45 8.16 7.79 -0.28
C ASN A 45 9.10 8.72 0.53
N LEU A 46 10.18 8.16 1.11
CA LEU A 46 11.17 8.96 1.83
C LEU A 46 11.87 9.95 0.90
N MET A 47 12.29 9.50 -0.29
CA MET A 47 12.99 10.36 -1.23
C MET A 47 12.11 11.45 -1.83
N ASP A 48 10.80 11.25 -1.95
CA ASP A 48 9.89 12.32 -2.39
C ASP A 48 9.95 13.53 -1.46
N PHE A 49 9.98 13.28 -0.14
CA PHE A 49 10.18 14.35 0.83
C PHE A 49 11.61 14.90 0.82
N CYS A 50 12.62 14.03 0.81
CA CYS A 50 14.03 14.42 0.89
C CYS A 50 14.56 15.14 -0.37
N ILE A 51 13.97 14.89 -1.54
CA ILE A 51 14.26 15.62 -2.79
C ILE A 51 13.35 16.84 -2.91
N GLY A 52 12.06 16.70 -2.63
CA GLY A 52 11.10 17.79 -2.73
C GLY A 52 11.46 18.97 -1.84
N THR A 53 11.86 18.71 -0.58
CA THR A 53 12.22 19.76 0.39
C THR A 53 13.33 20.71 -0.11
N PRO A 54 14.54 20.25 -0.49
CA PRO A 54 15.58 21.14 -0.98
C PRO A 54 15.20 21.81 -2.29
N VAL A 55 14.52 21.12 -3.22
CA VAL A 55 14.10 21.72 -4.51
C VAL A 55 13.10 22.86 -4.28
N TYR A 56 12.12 22.62 -3.41
CA TYR A 56 11.09 23.59 -3.10
C TYR A 56 11.66 24.79 -2.33
N TRP A 57 12.57 24.56 -1.39
CA TRP A 57 13.31 25.64 -0.72
C TRP A 57 14.22 26.42 -1.69
N ILE A 58 14.94 25.75 -2.57
CA ILE A 58 15.88 26.39 -3.50
C ILE A 58 15.13 27.29 -4.48
N ILE A 59 13.97 26.88 -5.00
CA ILE A 59 13.28 27.67 -6.04
C ILE A 59 11.77 27.45 -6.10
N GLY A 60 11.26 26.26 -5.74
CA GLY A 60 9.84 25.94 -5.91
C GLY A 60 8.89 26.88 -5.15
N PHE A 61 9.23 27.26 -3.92
CA PHE A 61 8.43 28.21 -3.14
C PHE A 61 8.44 29.61 -3.79
N GLY A 62 9.56 30.04 -4.37
CA GLY A 62 9.63 31.29 -5.15
C GLY A 62 8.74 31.25 -6.39
N ILE A 63 8.77 30.14 -7.14
CA ILE A 63 7.90 29.95 -8.32
C ILE A 63 6.43 29.99 -7.91
N MET A 64 6.09 29.44 -6.74
CA MET A 64 4.71 29.35 -6.28
C MET A 64 4.19 30.66 -5.66
N PHE A 65 5.00 31.35 -4.86
CA PHE A 65 4.54 32.44 -3.98
C PHE A 65 5.34 33.75 -4.15
N GLY A 66 6.37 33.78 -5.00
CA GLY A 66 7.33 34.89 -5.05
C GLY A 66 6.83 36.20 -5.67
N SER A 67 5.63 36.21 -6.27
CA SER A 67 4.89 37.42 -6.68
C SER A 67 3.42 37.06 -6.92
N THR A 68 2.60 38.05 -7.27
CA THR A 68 1.19 37.89 -7.67
C THR A 68 0.97 38.02 -9.18
N SER A 69 2.00 37.74 -10.01
CA SER A 69 1.83 37.74 -11.46
C SER A 69 0.79 36.69 -11.89
N PRO A 70 0.15 36.81 -13.07
CA PRO A 70 -0.89 35.83 -13.44
C PRO A 70 -0.38 34.39 -13.62
N LEU A 71 0.87 34.19 -14.08
CA LEU A 71 1.34 32.88 -14.56
C LEU A 71 2.40 32.19 -13.68
N PHE A 72 3.29 32.95 -13.06
CA PHE A 72 4.36 32.44 -12.20
C PHE A 72 4.64 33.44 -11.07
N GLY A 73 5.04 32.98 -9.89
CA GLY A 73 5.43 33.84 -8.77
C GLY A 73 6.67 34.65 -9.11
N SER A 74 7.85 34.16 -8.76
CA SER A 74 9.10 34.75 -9.26
C SER A 74 10.24 33.73 -9.20
N ILE A 75 11.39 34.06 -9.78
CA ILE A 75 12.61 33.30 -9.52
C ILE A 75 13.26 33.90 -8.28
N ASP A 76 12.86 33.39 -7.11
CA ASP A 76 13.49 33.67 -5.83
C ASP A 76 14.24 32.43 -5.34
N LEU A 77 15.55 32.54 -5.20
CA LEU A 77 16.38 31.42 -4.75
C LEU A 77 16.45 31.39 -3.22
N PHE A 78 16.38 30.20 -2.64
CA PHE A 78 16.54 29.95 -1.19
C PHE A 78 15.51 30.64 -0.29
N THR A 79 14.33 31.01 -0.82
CA THR A 79 13.26 31.71 -0.09
C THR A 79 13.69 33.04 0.57
N LEU A 80 14.57 33.79 -0.10
CA LEU A 80 15.12 35.06 0.40
C LEU A 80 14.10 36.20 0.40
N GLY A 81 13.10 36.15 -0.47
CA GLY A 81 12.02 37.14 -0.54
C GLY A 81 11.27 37.35 0.78
N SER A 82 10.53 38.46 0.87
CA SER A 82 9.69 38.78 2.03
C SER A 82 8.37 38.01 2.03
N TYR A 83 7.77 37.80 0.85
CA TYR A 83 6.47 37.14 0.64
C TYR A 83 5.28 37.82 1.36
N ALA A 84 5.43 39.08 1.76
CA ALA A 84 4.42 39.79 2.56
C ALA A 84 3.04 39.85 1.90
N ASP A 85 2.97 39.88 0.56
CA ASP A 85 1.73 40.00 -0.19
C ASP A 85 0.93 38.68 -0.30
N VAL A 86 1.54 37.55 0.06
CA VAL A 86 0.95 36.20 -0.10
C VAL A 86 0.94 35.41 1.20
N LEU A 87 1.70 35.83 2.22
CA LEU A 87 1.70 35.16 3.51
C LEU A 87 0.37 35.35 4.24
N PRO A 88 -0.18 34.30 4.86
CA PRO A 88 -1.34 34.44 5.72
C PRO A 88 -1.09 35.42 6.87
N SER A 89 -2.11 36.21 7.20
CA SER A 89 -2.04 37.18 8.30
C SER A 89 -1.66 36.49 9.62
N GLY A 90 -0.69 37.08 10.34
CA GLY A 90 -0.26 36.58 11.64
C GLY A 90 0.57 35.28 11.61
N VAL A 91 0.93 34.76 10.44
CA VAL A 91 1.75 33.54 10.27
C VAL A 91 3.17 33.89 9.83
N PRO A 92 4.22 33.46 10.57
CA PRO A 92 5.60 33.66 10.17
C PRO A 92 5.97 32.96 8.86
N LYS A 93 6.83 33.58 8.05
CA LYS A 93 7.29 33.06 6.75
C LYS A 93 7.65 31.57 6.79
N TYR A 94 8.53 31.18 7.70
CA TYR A 94 9.02 29.80 7.73
C TYR A 94 7.98 28.78 8.18
N ALA A 95 6.97 29.18 8.98
CA ALA A 95 5.85 28.31 9.31
C ALA A 95 5.00 28.02 8.07
N TYR A 96 4.77 29.03 7.23
CA TYR A 96 4.05 28.84 5.97
C TYR A 96 4.88 28.09 4.92
N VAL A 97 6.19 28.37 4.82
CA VAL A 97 7.10 27.63 3.91
C VAL A 97 7.09 26.14 4.21
N ILE A 98 7.29 25.72 5.47
CA ILE A 98 7.29 24.29 5.81
C ILE A 98 5.90 23.66 5.58
N PHE A 99 4.83 24.39 5.86
CA PHE A 99 3.46 23.95 5.58
C PHE A 99 3.24 23.71 4.09
N GLN A 100 3.72 24.59 3.21
CA GLN A 100 3.61 24.39 1.76
C GLN A 100 4.57 23.33 1.21
N THR A 101 5.76 23.16 1.81
CA THR A 101 6.71 22.10 1.45
C THR A 101 6.10 20.71 1.59
N VAL A 102 5.36 20.45 2.67
CA VAL A 102 4.76 19.12 2.90
C VAL A 102 3.61 18.83 1.92
N PHE A 103 2.93 19.85 1.38
CA PHE A 103 1.94 19.68 0.30
C PHE A 103 2.62 19.35 -1.04
N CYS A 104 3.73 20.03 -1.36
CA CYS A 104 4.55 19.71 -2.55
C CYS A 104 5.03 18.25 -2.50
N ALA A 105 5.57 17.81 -1.36
CA ALA A 105 6.00 16.42 -1.18
C ALA A 105 4.82 15.43 -1.28
N THR A 106 3.63 15.82 -0.82
CA THR A 106 2.42 15.00 -0.96
C THR A 106 2.00 14.86 -2.42
N ALA A 107 2.06 15.92 -3.23
CA ALA A 107 1.78 15.83 -4.66
C ALA A 107 2.76 14.89 -5.39
N ALA A 108 4.04 14.94 -5.03
CA ALA A 108 5.07 14.06 -5.58
C ALA A 108 4.83 12.58 -5.22
N THR A 109 4.53 12.31 -3.94
CA THR A 109 4.44 10.94 -3.40
C THR A 109 3.29 10.12 -3.98
N ILE A 110 2.18 10.76 -4.40
CA ILE A 110 1.02 10.09 -5.02
C ILE A 110 1.41 9.19 -6.21
N VAL A 111 2.50 9.51 -6.90
CA VAL A 111 2.95 8.77 -8.09
C VAL A 111 3.68 7.47 -7.74
N SER A 112 4.29 7.38 -6.56
CA SER A 112 5.07 6.21 -6.14
C SER A 112 4.25 4.93 -6.19
N GLY A 113 3.05 4.93 -5.59
CA GLY A 113 2.15 3.78 -5.59
C GLY A 113 1.67 3.34 -6.97
N ALA A 114 1.30 4.28 -7.87
CA ALA A 114 0.89 3.94 -9.24
C ALA A 114 2.05 3.39 -10.08
N MET A 115 3.28 3.83 -9.78
CA MET A 115 4.52 3.45 -10.45
C MET A 115 5.32 2.37 -9.68
N ALA A 116 4.70 1.71 -8.70
CA ALA A 116 5.34 0.68 -7.89
C ALA A 116 5.83 -0.55 -8.67
N GLU A 117 6.81 -1.26 -8.10
CA GLU A 117 7.31 -2.58 -8.50
C GLU A 117 8.06 -2.73 -9.84
N ARG A 118 8.00 -1.75 -10.74
CA ARG A 118 8.68 -1.84 -12.05
C ARG A 118 9.43 -0.59 -12.49
N THR A 119 9.31 0.50 -11.73
CA THR A 119 9.96 1.78 -12.05
C THR A 119 11.36 1.79 -11.48
N LYS A 120 12.33 2.11 -12.34
CA LYS A 120 13.71 2.31 -11.95
C LYS A 120 13.81 3.43 -10.92
N PHE A 121 14.42 3.16 -9.77
CA PHE A 121 14.46 4.08 -8.63
C PHE A 121 15.11 5.43 -8.98
N SER A 122 16.22 5.42 -9.72
CA SER A 122 16.88 6.66 -10.17
C SER A 122 15.99 7.52 -11.08
N ALA A 123 15.22 6.91 -11.99
CA ALA A 123 14.27 7.63 -12.83
C ALA A 123 13.13 8.24 -12.00
N TYR A 124 12.69 7.52 -10.96
CA TYR A 124 11.69 8.01 -10.02
C TYR A 124 12.19 9.24 -9.24
N CYS A 125 13.42 9.22 -8.73
CA CYS A 125 14.03 10.37 -8.06
C CYS A 125 14.12 11.61 -8.98
N ILE A 126 14.45 11.43 -10.26
CA ILE A 126 14.49 12.55 -11.23
C ILE A 126 13.08 13.08 -11.48
N TYR A 127 12.07 12.21 -11.61
CA TYR A 127 10.68 12.62 -11.70
C TYR A 127 10.27 13.46 -10.47
N SER A 128 10.57 12.99 -9.26
CA SER A 128 10.27 13.68 -8.00
C SER A 128 10.89 15.07 -7.91
N PHE A 129 12.15 15.19 -8.36
CA PHE A 129 12.82 16.47 -8.53
C PHE A 129 12.05 17.40 -9.48
N LEU A 130 11.64 16.90 -10.65
CA LEU A 130 10.99 17.72 -11.70
C LEU A 130 9.57 18.17 -11.32
N ILE A 131 8.77 17.30 -10.69
CA ILE A 131 7.44 17.71 -10.22
C ILE A 131 7.53 18.79 -9.15
N SER A 132 8.48 18.66 -8.22
CA SER A 132 8.73 19.62 -7.14
C SER A 132 9.36 20.93 -7.63
N LEU A 133 10.08 20.88 -8.75
CA LEU A 133 10.76 22.04 -9.34
C LEU A 133 9.80 22.97 -10.08
N ILE A 134 8.97 22.41 -10.97
CA ILE A 134 8.21 23.22 -11.93
C ILE A 134 6.76 22.82 -12.05
N VAL A 135 6.41 21.54 -11.96
CA VAL A 135 5.04 21.13 -12.31
C VAL A 135 4.07 21.54 -11.22
N TYR A 136 4.34 21.13 -9.97
CA TYR A 136 3.51 21.48 -8.82
C TYR A 136 3.56 22.99 -8.51
N PRO A 137 4.73 23.65 -8.38
CA PRO A 137 4.78 25.06 -8.03
C PRO A 137 4.02 25.99 -8.98
N VAL A 138 4.00 25.68 -10.28
CA VAL A 138 3.34 26.52 -11.29
C VAL A 138 1.83 26.40 -11.20
N SER A 139 1.30 25.17 -11.13
CA SER A 139 -0.14 25.00 -10.90
C SER A 139 -0.56 25.53 -9.53
N GLY A 140 0.28 25.34 -8.51
CA GLY A 140 0.06 25.90 -7.18
C GLY A 140 0.05 27.42 -7.19
N HIS A 141 0.86 28.07 -8.02
CA HIS A 141 0.84 29.52 -8.18
C HIS A 141 -0.50 30.01 -8.73
N TRP A 142 -1.03 29.31 -9.75
CA TRP A 142 -2.32 29.67 -10.34
C TRP A 142 -3.44 29.64 -9.30
N ILE A 143 -3.41 28.68 -8.38
CA ILE A 143 -4.49 28.39 -7.43
C ILE A 143 -4.32 29.14 -6.10
N TRP A 144 -3.13 29.16 -5.51
CA TRP A 144 -2.86 29.69 -4.17
C TRP A 144 -1.85 30.82 -4.12
N GLY A 145 -1.00 30.95 -5.15
CA GLY A 145 0.08 31.95 -5.20
C GLY A 145 -0.34 33.35 -5.65
N GLY A 146 -1.64 33.60 -5.84
CA GLY A 146 -2.16 34.85 -6.40
C GLY A 146 -2.18 34.90 -7.92
N GLY A 147 -2.00 33.76 -8.60
CA GLY A 147 -2.09 33.65 -10.05
C GLY A 147 -3.50 33.76 -10.62
N TRP A 148 -3.63 33.53 -11.92
CA TRP A 148 -4.85 33.85 -12.67
C TRP A 148 -6.11 33.07 -12.25
N LEU A 149 -5.99 31.81 -11.81
CA LEU A 149 -7.15 31.04 -11.32
C LEU A 149 -7.65 31.61 -9.98
N ALA A 150 -6.73 31.92 -9.06
CA ALA A 150 -7.04 32.58 -7.80
C ALA A 150 -7.76 33.92 -8.04
N GLN A 151 -7.26 34.73 -8.98
CA GLN A 151 -7.85 36.02 -9.34
C GLN A 151 -9.25 35.90 -9.97
N LEU A 152 -9.52 34.79 -10.68
CA LEU A 152 -10.85 34.50 -11.22
C LEU A 152 -11.86 34.02 -10.17
N GLY A 153 -11.40 33.68 -8.96
CA GLY A 153 -12.21 33.12 -7.89
C GLY A 153 -12.34 31.60 -7.95
N PHE A 154 -11.34 30.89 -8.51
CA PHE A 154 -11.27 29.44 -8.41
C PHE A 154 -11.05 29.03 -6.95
N HIS A 155 -11.91 28.13 -6.45
CA HIS A 155 -11.87 27.69 -5.07
C HIS A 155 -11.36 26.26 -4.97
N ASP A 156 -10.21 26.08 -4.35
CA ASP A 156 -9.66 24.78 -3.98
C ASP A 156 -8.97 24.92 -2.63
N PHE A 157 -9.75 24.72 -1.56
CA PHE A 157 -9.35 25.12 -0.20
C PHE A 157 -8.05 24.48 0.25
N ALA A 158 -7.94 23.14 0.17
CA ALA A 158 -6.74 22.41 0.59
C ALA A 158 -6.10 21.57 -0.54
N GLY A 159 -6.67 21.50 -1.75
CA GLY A 159 -5.98 20.90 -2.90
C GLY A 159 -6.56 19.60 -3.47
N SER A 160 -7.88 19.48 -3.70
CA SER A 160 -8.39 18.39 -4.56
C SER A 160 -7.80 18.49 -5.97
N THR A 161 -7.63 19.71 -6.48
CA THR A 161 -6.97 19.95 -7.76
C THR A 161 -5.46 20.15 -7.56
N ALA A 162 -5.07 21.10 -6.70
CA ALA A 162 -3.67 21.54 -6.54
C ALA A 162 -2.69 20.43 -6.12
N VAL A 163 -3.16 19.47 -5.33
CA VAL A 163 -2.33 18.36 -4.83
C VAL A 163 -2.78 17.04 -5.46
N HIS A 164 -4.04 16.67 -5.24
CA HIS A 164 -4.49 15.31 -5.57
C HIS A 164 -4.67 15.11 -7.08
N MET A 165 -5.33 16.02 -7.80
CA MET A 165 -5.45 15.88 -9.25
C MET A 165 -4.08 16.03 -9.94
N VAL A 166 -3.22 16.94 -9.48
CA VAL A 166 -1.85 17.08 -10.00
C VAL A 166 -1.07 15.76 -9.84
N GLY A 167 -0.97 15.23 -8.62
CA GLY A 167 -0.29 13.97 -8.35
C GLY A 167 -0.95 12.78 -9.06
N GLY A 168 -2.28 12.71 -9.06
CA GLY A 168 -3.06 11.65 -9.70
C GLY A 168 -2.94 11.65 -11.23
N CYS A 169 -2.91 12.83 -11.85
CA CYS A 169 -2.66 12.96 -13.29
C CYS A 169 -1.23 12.54 -13.63
N ALA A 170 -0.25 12.96 -12.83
CA ALA A 170 1.14 12.51 -12.98
C ALA A 170 1.25 10.99 -12.83
N ALA A 171 0.54 10.40 -11.86
CA ALA A 171 0.43 8.95 -11.67
C ALA A 171 -0.17 8.24 -12.88
N LEU A 172 -1.24 8.78 -13.46
CA LEU A 172 -1.90 8.23 -14.64
C LEU A 172 -0.97 8.20 -15.85
N ILE A 173 -0.34 9.34 -16.18
CA ILE A 173 0.58 9.45 -17.31
C ILE A 173 1.82 8.57 -17.07
N GLY A 174 2.37 8.59 -15.85
CA GLY A 174 3.51 7.78 -15.46
C GLY A 174 3.24 6.29 -15.61
N ALA A 175 2.12 5.79 -15.07
CA ALA A 175 1.72 4.40 -15.19
C ALA A 175 1.47 3.97 -16.65
N ALA A 176 0.89 4.85 -17.47
CA ALA A 176 0.67 4.60 -18.90
C ALA A 176 1.99 4.48 -19.68
N PHE A 177 2.95 5.38 -19.44
CA PHE A 177 4.26 5.38 -20.11
C PHE A 177 5.15 4.20 -19.73
N LEU A 178 5.05 3.81 -18.45
CA LEU A 178 5.78 2.72 -17.83
C LEU A 178 5.26 1.33 -18.23
N GLY A 179 3.96 1.24 -18.50
CA GLY A 179 3.27 0.00 -18.84
C GLY A 179 2.99 -0.91 -17.63
N PRO A 180 2.19 -1.98 -17.85
CA PRO A 180 1.71 -2.84 -16.78
C PRO A 180 2.78 -3.74 -16.16
N ARG A 181 2.60 -4.18 -14.92
CA ARG A 181 3.48 -5.21 -14.31
C ARG A 181 3.39 -6.52 -15.10
N ILE A 182 4.49 -7.25 -15.17
CA ILE A 182 4.55 -8.58 -15.78
C ILE A 182 3.52 -9.49 -15.12
N GLY A 183 2.65 -10.10 -15.93
CA GLY A 183 1.59 -10.99 -15.46
C GLY A 183 0.27 -10.30 -15.09
N LYS A 184 0.19 -8.95 -15.07
CA LYS A 184 -1.06 -8.22 -14.80
C LYS A 184 -2.15 -8.48 -15.84
N PHE A 185 -1.78 -8.69 -17.10
CA PHE A 185 -2.72 -8.98 -18.18
C PHE A 185 -2.37 -10.31 -18.85
N THR A 186 -3.40 -11.12 -19.13
CA THR A 186 -3.28 -12.34 -19.94
C THR A 186 -2.96 -12.01 -21.40
N LYS A 187 -2.58 -13.03 -22.19
CA LYS A 187 -2.38 -12.88 -23.65
C LYS A 187 -3.63 -12.34 -24.36
N ASP A 188 -4.82 -12.67 -23.86
CA ASP A 188 -6.11 -12.18 -24.37
C ASP A 188 -6.50 -10.81 -23.80
N GLY A 189 -5.61 -10.15 -23.05
CA GLY A 189 -5.82 -8.82 -22.48
C GLY A 189 -6.71 -8.78 -21.23
N LYS A 190 -7.14 -9.92 -20.68
CA LYS A 190 -7.92 -9.96 -19.43
C LYS A 190 -7.04 -9.63 -18.22
N PRO A 191 -7.50 -8.77 -17.27
CA PRO A 191 -6.75 -8.48 -16.05
C PRO A 191 -6.63 -9.70 -15.15
N LYS A 192 -5.48 -9.85 -14.50
CA LYS A 192 -5.20 -10.78 -13.40
C LYS A 192 -4.87 -9.97 -12.14
N ALA A 193 -5.42 -10.40 -11.01
CA ALA A 193 -5.15 -9.74 -9.74
C ALA A 193 -3.71 -10.01 -9.30
N ILE A 194 -2.98 -8.94 -8.97
CA ILE A 194 -1.73 -9.02 -8.22
C ILE A 194 -2.04 -8.48 -6.83
N LEU A 195 -2.02 -9.36 -5.83
CA LEU A 195 -2.42 -9.04 -4.47
C LEU A 195 -1.32 -8.25 -3.76
N GLY A 196 -1.74 -7.27 -2.96
CA GLY A 196 -0.88 -6.69 -1.94
C GLY A 196 -0.52 -7.72 -0.86
N HIS A 197 0.71 -7.67 -0.37
CA HIS A 197 1.21 -8.70 0.53
C HIS A 197 0.73 -8.54 1.99
N ASN A 198 0.27 -7.35 2.40
CA ASN A 198 -0.15 -7.09 3.79
C ASN A 198 -1.27 -6.04 3.89
N LEU A 199 -2.52 -6.49 3.92
CA LEU A 199 -3.69 -5.61 4.06
C LEU A 199 -3.78 -4.93 5.44
N THR A 200 -3.14 -5.47 6.47
CA THR A 200 -3.09 -4.83 7.79
C THR A 200 -2.22 -3.58 7.76
N MET A 201 -1.06 -3.65 7.08
CA MET A 201 -0.23 -2.46 6.80
C MET A 201 -0.98 -1.45 5.94
N ALA A 202 -1.70 -1.93 4.91
CA ALA A 202 -2.53 -1.07 4.09
C ALA A 202 -3.59 -0.32 4.91
N ALA A 203 -4.30 -1.04 5.79
CA ALA A 203 -5.30 -0.45 6.69
C ALA A 203 -4.69 0.57 7.66
N LEU A 204 -3.55 0.25 8.26
CA LEU A 204 -2.83 1.18 9.14
C LEU A 204 -2.45 2.47 8.39
N GLY A 205 -1.97 2.35 7.15
CA GLY A 205 -1.67 3.48 6.27
C GLY A 205 -2.88 4.39 6.07
N VAL A 206 -4.04 3.82 5.75
CA VAL A 206 -5.29 4.60 5.61
C VAL A 206 -5.70 5.29 6.92
N PHE A 207 -5.57 4.64 8.08
CA PHE A 207 -5.88 5.29 9.35
C PHE A 207 -4.93 6.45 9.66
N ILE A 208 -3.63 6.29 9.38
CA ILE A 208 -2.66 7.40 9.51
C ILE A 208 -3.02 8.54 8.56
N LEU A 209 -3.31 8.24 7.29
CA LEU A 209 -3.69 9.25 6.30
C LEU A 209 -4.97 9.99 6.71
N TRP A 210 -5.99 9.28 7.19
CA TRP A 210 -7.22 9.91 7.70
C TRP A 210 -6.93 10.83 8.88
N PHE A 211 -6.18 10.36 9.88
CA PHE A 211 -5.78 11.18 11.02
C PHE A 211 -5.03 12.45 10.58
N CYS A 212 -4.07 12.32 9.67
CA CYS A 212 -3.28 13.45 9.19
C CYS A 212 -4.10 14.40 8.30
N TRP A 213 -5.17 13.93 7.66
CA TRP A 213 -6.04 14.76 6.83
C TRP A 213 -6.77 15.85 7.59
N PHE A 214 -6.95 15.67 8.91
CA PHE A 214 -7.42 16.75 9.78
C PHE A 214 -6.43 17.92 9.85
N GLY A 215 -5.12 17.65 9.81
CA GLY A 215 -4.09 18.66 9.65
C GLY A 215 -4.05 19.22 8.22
N PHE A 216 -4.21 18.35 7.21
CA PHE A 216 -4.21 18.75 5.80
C PHE A 216 -5.33 19.75 5.48
N ASN A 217 -6.57 19.39 5.78
CA ASN A 217 -7.72 20.26 5.53
C ASN A 217 -7.82 21.32 6.63
N GLY A 218 -7.87 20.92 7.90
CA GLY A 218 -8.13 21.82 9.00
C GLY A 218 -7.10 22.93 9.15
N CYS A 219 -5.81 22.64 9.00
CA CYS A 219 -4.77 23.67 9.12
C CYS A 219 -4.61 24.53 7.86
N SER A 220 -5.29 24.19 6.76
CA SER A 220 -5.40 25.07 5.59
C SER A 220 -6.27 26.30 5.83
N THR A 221 -6.97 26.41 6.98
CA THR A 221 -7.54 27.70 7.41
C THR A 221 -6.47 28.75 7.65
N VAL A 222 -5.22 28.33 7.94
CA VAL A 222 -4.05 29.17 8.27
C VAL A 222 -4.27 30.23 9.35
N ALA A 223 -5.39 30.13 10.07
CA ALA A 223 -5.86 31.05 11.10
C ALA A 223 -6.71 30.30 12.13
N MET A 224 -6.63 30.74 13.38
CA MET A 224 -7.33 30.19 14.54
C MET A 224 -7.52 31.26 15.64
N ASP A 225 -7.50 32.54 15.27
CA ASP A 225 -7.53 33.68 16.19
C ASP A 225 -8.81 34.51 16.14
N THR A 226 -9.79 34.10 15.31
CA THR A 226 -11.14 34.71 15.26
C THR A 226 -12.23 33.65 15.41
N ASP A 227 -13.43 34.08 15.82
CA ASP A 227 -14.60 33.20 15.93
C ASP A 227 -14.96 32.56 14.59
N GLU A 228 -14.86 33.32 13.49
CA GLU A 228 -15.12 32.81 12.14
C GLU A 228 -14.12 31.71 11.75
N ALA A 229 -12.82 31.90 12.04
CA ALA A 229 -11.79 30.91 11.77
C ALA A 229 -12.01 29.63 12.59
N MET A 230 -12.39 29.76 13.86
CA MET A 230 -12.71 28.62 14.75
C MET A 230 -13.94 27.85 14.28
N VAL A 231 -15.01 28.55 13.88
CA VAL A 231 -16.23 27.93 13.34
C VAL A 231 -15.94 27.22 12.02
N SER A 232 -15.19 27.85 11.11
CA SER A 232 -14.77 27.26 9.84
C SER A 232 -13.94 26.00 10.07
N ALA A 233 -12.93 26.04 10.95
CA ALA A 233 -12.12 24.86 11.28
C ALA A 233 -12.98 23.69 11.82
N GLY A 234 -13.97 23.97 12.66
CA GLY A 234 -14.92 22.97 13.16
C GLY A 234 -15.73 22.32 12.02
N LEU A 235 -16.24 23.13 11.09
CA LEU A 235 -16.95 22.64 9.90
C LEU A 235 -16.03 21.78 9.02
N ILE A 236 -14.81 22.24 8.77
CA ILE A 236 -13.81 21.54 7.96
C ILE A 236 -13.50 20.16 8.52
N PHE A 237 -13.26 20.04 9.83
CA PHE A 237 -13.03 18.74 10.48
C PHE A 237 -14.26 17.83 10.33
N TYR A 238 -15.45 18.38 10.54
CA TYR A 238 -16.70 17.63 10.44
C TYR A 238 -16.92 17.09 9.01
N ASN A 239 -16.80 17.96 8.01
CA ASN A 239 -16.93 17.62 6.59
C ASN A 239 -15.87 16.61 6.14
N THR A 240 -14.61 16.79 6.58
CA THR A 240 -13.52 15.87 6.29
C THR A 240 -13.82 14.45 6.78
N ASN A 241 -14.27 14.32 8.03
CA ASN A 241 -14.64 13.03 8.60
C ASN A 241 -15.88 12.43 7.95
N LEU A 242 -16.92 13.25 7.73
CA LEU A 242 -18.20 12.80 7.18
C LEU A 242 -18.05 12.27 5.76
N ALA A 243 -17.35 13.01 4.89
CA ALA A 243 -17.13 12.59 3.51
C ALA A 243 -16.31 11.30 3.43
N ALA A 244 -15.27 11.15 4.26
CA ALA A 244 -14.48 9.93 4.35
C ALA A 244 -15.34 8.73 4.75
N ALA A 245 -16.06 8.83 5.87
CA ALA A 245 -16.89 7.74 6.38
C ALA A 245 -18.00 7.32 5.40
N VAL A 246 -18.68 8.30 4.80
CA VAL A 246 -19.74 8.05 3.82
C VAL A 246 -19.19 7.42 2.54
N ALA A 247 -18.01 7.86 2.07
CA ALA A 247 -17.35 7.25 0.91
C ALA A 247 -16.94 5.80 1.20
N THR A 248 -16.40 5.50 2.39
CA THR A 248 -16.07 4.14 2.82
C THR A 248 -17.30 3.23 2.80
N CYS A 249 -18.38 3.65 3.45
CA CYS A 249 -19.63 2.89 3.49
C CYS A 249 -20.21 2.69 2.08
N THR A 250 -20.21 3.74 1.26
CA THR A 250 -20.70 3.68 -0.12
C THR A 250 -19.88 2.70 -0.95
N THR A 251 -18.56 2.74 -0.84
CA THR A 251 -17.65 1.83 -1.56
C THR A 251 -17.86 0.38 -1.14
N MET A 252 -17.97 0.12 0.16
CA MET A 252 -18.26 -1.22 0.70
C MET A 252 -19.60 -1.74 0.17
N ILE A 253 -20.67 -0.94 0.24
CA ILE A 253 -22.00 -1.33 -0.26
C ILE A 253 -21.97 -1.57 -1.77
N PHE A 254 -21.35 -0.66 -2.52
CA PHE A 254 -21.27 -0.75 -3.98
C PHE A 254 -20.51 -2.00 -4.43
N THR A 255 -19.35 -2.28 -3.82
CA THR A 255 -18.57 -3.49 -4.09
C THR A 255 -19.31 -4.76 -3.66
N TRP A 256 -20.04 -4.74 -2.55
CA TRP A 256 -20.87 -5.87 -2.12
C TRP A 256 -22.00 -6.16 -3.13
N ILE A 257 -22.71 -5.14 -3.60
CA ILE A 257 -23.77 -5.33 -4.61
C ILE A 257 -23.18 -5.85 -5.93
N ARG A 258 -22.07 -5.23 -6.37
CA ARG A 258 -21.44 -5.47 -7.67
C ARG A 258 -20.69 -6.81 -7.74
N TYR A 259 -19.91 -7.14 -6.71
CA TYR A 259 -19.02 -8.31 -6.66
C TYR A 259 -19.51 -9.40 -5.70
N LYS A 260 -20.68 -9.23 -5.07
CA LYS A 260 -21.33 -10.17 -4.13
C LYS A 260 -20.61 -10.36 -2.79
N LYS A 261 -19.48 -9.68 -2.56
CA LYS A 261 -18.74 -9.63 -1.29
C LYS A 261 -18.19 -8.22 -1.07
N PRO A 262 -18.08 -7.75 0.19
CA PRO A 262 -17.40 -6.49 0.48
C PRO A 262 -15.90 -6.62 0.20
N ASP A 263 -15.32 -5.66 -0.53
CA ASP A 263 -13.90 -5.64 -0.84
C ASP A 263 -13.15 -4.75 0.16
N VAL A 264 -12.21 -5.33 0.91
CA VAL A 264 -11.46 -4.64 1.97
C VAL A 264 -10.54 -3.57 1.38
N SER A 265 -9.72 -3.93 0.39
CA SER A 265 -8.78 -2.99 -0.23
C SER A 265 -9.51 -1.82 -0.89
N MET A 266 -10.67 -2.10 -1.47
CA MET A 266 -11.47 -1.06 -2.09
C MET A 266 -12.23 -0.20 -1.10
N SER A 267 -12.69 -0.75 0.01
CA SER A 267 -13.26 0.06 1.09
C SER A 267 -12.21 1.01 1.69
N LEU A 268 -10.95 0.56 1.84
CA LEU A 268 -9.82 1.40 2.25
C LEU A 268 -9.57 2.55 1.26
N ASN A 269 -9.55 2.26 -0.05
CA ASN A 269 -9.46 3.32 -1.07
C ASN A 269 -10.70 4.22 -1.12
N GLY A 270 -11.88 3.70 -0.75
CA GLY A 270 -13.11 4.48 -0.57
C GLY A 270 -12.96 5.57 0.49
N THR A 271 -12.31 5.25 1.62
CA THR A 271 -11.97 6.26 2.64
C THR A 271 -11.14 7.38 2.05
N LEU A 272 -10.04 7.04 1.35
CA LEU A 272 -9.15 8.03 0.74
C LEU A 272 -9.84 8.84 -0.36
N ALA A 273 -10.73 8.21 -1.13
CA ALA A 273 -11.52 8.87 -2.16
C ALA A 273 -12.41 9.98 -1.58
N GLY A 274 -13.10 9.71 -0.47
CA GLY A 274 -13.91 10.70 0.24
C GLY A 274 -13.08 11.85 0.79
N LEU A 275 -11.92 11.53 1.38
CA LEU A 275 -10.96 12.51 1.88
C LEU A 275 -10.45 13.42 0.75
N VAL A 276 -10.02 12.87 -0.39
CA VAL A 276 -9.59 13.63 -1.57
C VAL A 276 -10.72 14.52 -2.11
N ALA A 277 -11.92 13.99 -2.23
CA ALA A 277 -13.03 14.72 -2.86
C ALA A 277 -13.45 15.94 -2.04
N ILE A 278 -13.44 15.85 -0.70
CA ILE A 278 -13.88 16.96 0.15
C ILE A 278 -12.79 18.03 0.34
N THR A 279 -11.52 17.72 0.05
CA THR A 279 -10.37 18.63 0.23
C THR A 279 -10.59 20.04 -0.38
N ALA A 280 -11.20 20.16 -1.56
CA ALA A 280 -11.43 21.45 -2.21
C ALA A 280 -12.57 22.28 -1.60
N GLY A 281 -13.53 21.63 -0.95
CA GLY A 281 -14.79 22.27 -0.53
C GLY A 281 -15.16 22.08 0.92
N CYS A 282 -14.25 21.57 1.75
CA CYS A 282 -14.53 21.26 3.15
C CYS A 282 -14.90 22.49 3.99
N ASP A 283 -14.56 23.69 3.53
CA ASP A 283 -14.85 24.99 4.16
C ASP A 283 -16.13 25.66 3.65
N VAL A 284 -16.53 25.42 2.40
CA VAL A 284 -17.67 26.10 1.75
C VAL A 284 -18.94 25.25 1.61
N MET A 285 -18.83 23.93 1.81
CA MET A 285 -19.97 23.02 1.77
C MET A 285 -20.59 22.85 3.16
N ASP A 286 -21.91 22.73 3.22
CA ASP A 286 -22.57 22.20 4.41
C ASP A 286 -22.33 20.68 4.55
N PRO A 287 -22.65 20.06 5.70
CA PRO A 287 -22.49 18.63 5.88
C PRO A 287 -23.27 17.76 4.89
N PHE A 288 -24.37 18.26 4.34
CA PHE A 288 -25.14 17.52 3.35
C PHE A 288 -24.38 17.45 2.02
N GLY A 289 -23.85 18.58 1.55
CA GLY A 289 -22.96 18.64 0.39
C GLY A 289 -21.71 17.79 0.56
N ALA A 290 -21.12 17.78 1.76
CA ALA A 290 -19.96 16.93 2.07
C ALA A 290 -20.30 15.43 2.01
N ALA A 291 -21.45 15.02 2.57
CA ALA A 291 -21.91 13.64 2.50
C ALA A 291 -22.17 13.19 1.05
N VAL A 292 -22.87 14.00 0.24
CA VAL A 292 -23.13 13.67 -1.17
C VAL A 292 -21.82 13.59 -1.96
N THR A 293 -20.88 14.50 -1.71
CA THR A 293 -19.54 14.45 -2.30
C THR A 293 -18.84 13.12 -1.98
N GLY A 294 -18.92 12.65 -0.73
CA GLY A 294 -18.41 11.35 -0.30
C GLY A 294 -19.10 10.15 -0.98
N ILE A 295 -20.43 10.17 -1.12
CA ILE A 295 -21.18 9.10 -1.82
C ILE A 295 -20.66 8.95 -3.24
N VAL A 296 -20.60 10.05 -3.99
CA VAL A 296 -20.16 10.01 -5.39
C VAL A 296 -18.70 9.59 -5.47
N ALA A 297 -17.84 10.05 -4.56
CA ALA A 297 -16.44 9.65 -4.51
C ALA A 297 -16.24 8.14 -4.30
N GLY A 298 -17.01 7.54 -3.40
CA GLY A 298 -16.99 6.10 -3.14
C GLY A 298 -17.45 5.24 -4.33
N ILE A 299 -18.23 5.81 -5.25
CA ILE A 299 -18.60 5.14 -6.51
C ILE A 299 -17.50 5.35 -7.56
N ILE A 300 -17.02 6.60 -7.71
CA ILE A 300 -15.99 6.97 -8.70
C ILE A 300 -14.73 6.12 -8.52
N VAL A 301 -14.26 5.92 -7.29
CA VAL A 301 -13.03 5.15 -7.05
C VAL A 301 -13.11 3.73 -7.62
N VAL A 302 -14.25 3.05 -7.49
CA VAL A 302 -14.44 1.70 -8.03
C VAL A 302 -14.49 1.73 -9.55
N LEU A 303 -15.24 2.67 -10.12
CA LEU A 303 -15.41 2.78 -11.57
C LEU A 303 -14.11 3.15 -12.29
N ILE A 304 -13.28 4.03 -11.71
CA ILE A 304 -11.99 4.39 -12.31
C ILE A 304 -11.01 3.23 -12.23
N VAL A 305 -10.95 2.47 -11.13
CA VAL A 305 -10.13 1.23 -11.09
C VAL A 305 -10.55 0.25 -12.18
N GLU A 306 -11.86 0.04 -12.35
CA GLU A 306 -12.36 -0.84 -13.41
C GLU A 306 -12.06 -0.31 -14.81
N LEU A 307 -12.16 1.01 -15.03
CA LEU A 307 -11.81 1.64 -16.30
C LEU A 307 -10.33 1.40 -16.64
N LEU A 308 -9.44 1.61 -15.68
CA LEU A 308 -7.99 1.44 -15.86
C LEU A 308 -7.65 -0.03 -16.17
N ASP A 309 -8.14 -0.98 -15.35
CA ASP A 309 -7.81 -2.39 -15.51
C ASP A 309 -8.53 -3.05 -16.70
N LYS A 310 -9.83 -2.80 -16.87
CA LYS A 310 -10.64 -3.55 -17.84
C LYS A 310 -10.60 -2.94 -19.23
N VAL A 311 -10.45 -1.62 -19.35
CA VAL A 311 -10.52 -0.91 -20.62
C VAL A 311 -9.17 -0.35 -21.04
N LEU A 312 -8.57 0.52 -20.24
CA LEU A 312 -7.36 1.26 -20.62
C LEU A 312 -6.07 0.44 -20.52
N LYS A 313 -6.11 -0.70 -19.81
CA LYS A 313 -4.96 -1.58 -19.54
C LYS A 313 -3.80 -0.86 -18.86
N ILE A 314 -4.13 0.08 -17.98
CA ILE A 314 -3.17 0.81 -17.15
C ILE A 314 -3.15 0.14 -15.78
N ASP A 315 -1.98 -0.36 -15.38
CA ASP A 315 -1.80 -1.03 -14.10
C ASP A 315 -1.40 -0.02 -13.02
N ASP A 316 -2.30 0.18 -12.07
CA ASP A 316 -2.12 1.01 -10.88
C ASP A 316 -2.17 0.11 -9.61
N PRO A 317 -0.99 -0.28 -9.08
CA PRO A 317 -0.87 -1.23 -7.97
C PRO A 317 -1.68 -0.89 -6.74
N VAL A 318 -1.81 0.39 -6.40
CA VAL A 318 -2.45 0.84 -5.15
C VAL A 318 -3.80 1.52 -5.39
N GLY A 319 -4.09 1.93 -6.62
CA GLY A 319 -5.29 2.69 -6.95
C GLY A 319 -5.14 4.20 -6.74
N ALA A 320 -3.92 4.70 -6.77
CA ALA A 320 -3.61 6.11 -6.58
C ALA A 320 -4.30 6.99 -7.63
N VAL A 321 -4.40 6.55 -8.88
CA VAL A 321 -5.10 7.28 -9.94
C VAL A 321 -6.59 7.39 -9.62
N ALA A 322 -7.23 6.30 -9.22
CA ALA A 322 -8.65 6.32 -8.89
C ALA A 322 -8.94 7.22 -7.68
N VAL A 323 -8.11 7.11 -6.63
CA VAL A 323 -8.23 7.91 -5.42
C VAL A 323 -7.97 9.39 -5.72
N HIS A 324 -6.85 9.73 -6.35
CA HIS A 324 -6.39 11.12 -6.43
C HIS A 324 -6.81 11.83 -7.72
N PHE A 325 -6.70 11.21 -8.90
CA PHE A 325 -7.12 11.84 -10.15
C PHE A 325 -8.65 11.92 -10.25
N GLY A 326 -9.32 10.77 -10.14
CA GLY A 326 -10.77 10.67 -10.28
C GLY A 326 -11.51 11.54 -9.26
N ASN A 327 -11.15 11.40 -7.97
CA ASN A 327 -11.81 12.17 -6.92
C ASN A 327 -11.27 13.59 -6.75
N GLY A 328 -10.05 13.88 -7.23
CA GLY A 328 -9.54 15.26 -7.29
C GLY A 328 -10.36 16.11 -8.25
N VAL A 329 -10.62 15.58 -9.46
CA VAL A 329 -11.53 16.18 -10.45
C VAL A 329 -12.94 16.35 -9.88
N TRP A 330 -13.49 15.27 -9.31
CA TRP A 330 -14.85 15.31 -8.74
C TRP A 330 -14.97 16.31 -7.60
N GLY A 331 -14.01 16.35 -6.67
CA GLY A 331 -14.04 17.24 -5.53
C GLY A 331 -14.13 18.71 -5.92
N THR A 332 -13.31 19.14 -6.87
CA THR A 332 -13.33 20.52 -7.37
C THR A 332 -14.61 20.85 -8.14
N ILE A 333 -15.16 19.91 -8.92
CA ILE A 333 -16.48 20.09 -9.57
C ILE A 333 -17.59 20.18 -8.52
N ALA A 334 -17.52 19.34 -7.47
CA ALA A 334 -18.47 19.33 -6.38
C ALA A 334 -18.53 20.68 -5.66
N VAL A 335 -17.41 21.40 -5.51
CA VAL A 335 -17.40 22.79 -5.00
C VAL A 335 -18.34 23.69 -5.80
N GLY A 336 -18.24 23.67 -7.13
CA GLY A 336 -19.09 24.49 -8.01
C GLY A 336 -20.57 24.12 -7.95
N LEU A 337 -20.89 22.91 -7.48
CA LEU A 337 -22.26 22.43 -7.29
C LEU A 337 -22.81 22.75 -5.90
N PHE A 338 -22.04 22.44 -4.86
CA PHE A 338 -22.49 22.34 -3.47
C PHE A 338 -21.95 23.44 -2.54
N ALA A 339 -21.12 24.36 -2.99
CA ALA A 339 -20.77 25.52 -2.18
C ALA A 339 -22.04 26.28 -1.79
N THR A 340 -22.19 26.55 -0.50
CA THR A 340 -23.38 27.20 0.07
C THR A 340 -23.52 28.65 -0.37
N ASP A 341 -22.40 29.29 -0.72
CA ASP A 341 -22.35 30.55 -1.43
C ASP A 341 -21.84 30.33 -2.86
N GLY A 342 -22.53 30.89 -3.85
CA GLY A 342 -22.16 30.80 -5.27
C GLY A 342 -22.34 29.44 -5.97
N GLY A 343 -22.61 28.34 -5.24
CA GLY A 343 -22.81 27.01 -5.83
C GLY A 343 -24.08 26.90 -6.67
N LEU A 344 -24.05 26.06 -7.71
CA LEU A 344 -25.16 25.89 -8.65
C LEU A 344 -26.45 25.45 -7.95
N PHE A 345 -26.36 24.49 -7.02
CA PHE A 345 -27.53 23.97 -6.29
C PHE A 345 -28.03 24.89 -5.18
N TYR A 346 -27.26 25.93 -4.85
CA TYR A 346 -27.62 26.97 -3.88
C TYR A 346 -28.01 28.29 -4.57
N GLY A 347 -28.24 28.27 -5.89
CA GLY A 347 -28.77 29.42 -6.63
C GLY A 347 -27.72 30.37 -7.24
N GLY A 348 -26.42 30.04 -7.16
CA GLY A 348 -25.34 30.89 -7.69
C GLY A 348 -25.16 30.87 -9.23
N GLY A 349 -25.95 30.05 -9.94
CA GLY A 349 -25.89 29.92 -11.40
C GLY A 349 -24.64 29.18 -11.90
N PHE A 350 -24.37 29.26 -13.22
CA PHE A 350 -23.30 28.48 -13.84
C PHE A 350 -21.91 29.12 -13.78
N ARG A 351 -21.79 30.37 -13.31
CA ARG A 351 -20.51 31.10 -13.33
C ARG A 351 -19.48 30.42 -12.44
N PHE A 352 -19.81 30.16 -11.18
CA PHE A 352 -18.85 29.58 -10.24
C PHE A 352 -18.47 28.15 -10.63
N LEU A 353 -19.46 27.31 -10.99
CA LEU A 353 -19.20 25.99 -11.56
C LEU A 353 -18.30 26.06 -12.82
N GLY A 354 -18.53 27.03 -13.70
CA GLY A 354 -17.69 27.24 -14.88
C GLY A 354 -16.24 27.57 -14.54
N ILE A 355 -16.01 28.37 -13.49
CA ILE A 355 -14.65 28.68 -12.98
C ILE A 355 -14.00 27.41 -12.42
N GLN A 356 -14.72 26.60 -11.65
CA GLN A 356 -14.22 25.33 -11.13
C GLN A 356 -13.81 24.37 -12.25
N ILE A 357 -14.65 24.22 -13.28
CA ILE A 357 -14.34 23.38 -14.46
C ILE A 357 -13.14 23.92 -15.22
N LEU A 358 -13.05 25.25 -15.41
CA LEU A 358 -11.91 25.88 -16.07
C LEU A 358 -10.61 25.58 -15.32
N GLY A 359 -10.59 25.73 -13.99
CA GLY A 359 -9.41 25.40 -13.18
C GLY A 359 -8.99 23.94 -13.31
N VAL A 360 -9.94 23.01 -13.22
CA VAL A 360 -9.69 21.57 -13.45
C VAL A 360 -9.04 21.34 -14.80
N VAL A 361 -9.64 21.85 -15.89
CA VAL A 361 -9.15 21.63 -17.25
C VAL A 361 -7.78 22.26 -17.47
N SER A 362 -7.55 23.47 -16.99
CA SER A 362 -6.28 24.17 -17.17
C SER A 362 -5.14 23.50 -16.43
N VAL A 363 -5.35 23.09 -15.17
CA VAL A 363 -4.33 22.38 -14.39
C VAL A 363 -4.10 20.99 -14.98
N LEU A 364 -5.15 20.30 -15.41
CA LEU A 364 -5.03 19.00 -16.07
C LEU A 364 -4.19 19.09 -17.35
N ALA A 365 -4.43 20.12 -18.19
CA ALA A 365 -3.66 20.34 -19.40
C ALA A 365 -2.18 20.60 -19.10
N TRP A 366 -1.89 21.46 -18.11
CA TRP A 366 -0.53 21.74 -17.66
C TRP A 366 0.22 20.47 -17.22
N VAL A 367 -0.36 19.74 -16.27
CA VAL A 367 0.26 18.53 -15.72
C VAL A 367 0.42 17.47 -16.81
N THR A 368 -0.59 17.27 -17.66
CA THR A 368 -0.50 16.30 -18.77
C THR A 368 0.65 16.64 -19.71
N VAL A 369 0.76 17.89 -20.15
CA VAL A 369 1.84 18.32 -21.07
C VAL A 369 3.20 18.13 -20.42
N CYS A 370 3.38 18.59 -19.18
CA CYS A 370 4.64 18.43 -18.46
C CYS A 370 5.01 16.96 -18.27
N MET A 371 4.06 16.13 -17.84
CA MET A 371 4.31 14.71 -17.55
C MET A 371 4.60 13.91 -18.81
N VAL A 372 3.91 14.19 -19.92
CA VAL A 372 4.21 13.57 -21.22
C VAL A 372 5.64 13.90 -21.64
N ILE A 373 6.07 15.16 -21.52
CA ILE A 373 7.45 15.57 -21.84
C ILE A 373 8.44 14.87 -20.91
N ILE A 374 8.25 14.95 -19.60
CA ILE A 374 9.16 14.40 -18.59
C ILE A 374 9.32 12.89 -18.77
N PHE A 375 8.23 12.13 -18.83
CA PHE A 375 8.31 10.68 -18.97
C PHE A 375 8.81 10.24 -20.34
N THR A 376 8.56 11.02 -21.41
CA THR A 376 9.19 10.77 -22.72
C THR A 376 10.71 10.94 -22.64
N VAL A 377 11.19 12.01 -22.02
CA VAL A 377 12.64 12.26 -21.87
C VAL A 377 13.28 11.17 -21.01
N LEU A 378 12.69 10.84 -19.86
CA LEU A 378 13.21 9.79 -18.97
C LEU A 378 13.29 8.43 -19.67
N LYS A 379 12.23 8.07 -20.41
CA LYS A 379 12.17 6.80 -21.15
C LYS A 379 13.25 6.68 -22.21
N ASN A 380 13.62 7.78 -22.87
CA ASN A 380 14.61 7.80 -23.95
C ASN A 380 16.04 8.13 -23.50
N THR A 381 16.27 8.41 -22.21
CA THR A 381 17.60 8.77 -21.68
C THR A 381 18.09 7.77 -20.64
N VAL A 382 17.56 7.84 -19.42
CA VAL A 382 17.99 7.01 -18.27
C VAL A 382 17.25 5.68 -18.14
N GLY A 383 16.12 5.56 -18.84
CA GLY A 383 15.20 4.42 -18.79
C GLY A 383 14.21 4.53 -17.64
N LEU A 384 12.92 4.34 -17.93
CA LEU A 384 11.84 4.49 -16.93
C LEU A 384 11.54 3.17 -16.17
N ARG A 385 11.69 2.04 -16.86
CA ARG A 385 11.37 0.70 -16.34
C ARG A 385 12.66 -0.08 -16.09
N VAL A 386 12.67 -0.90 -15.04
CA VAL A 386 13.72 -1.91 -14.84
C VAL A 386 13.61 -3.05 -15.87
N SER A 387 14.64 -3.90 -15.95
CA SER A 387 14.59 -5.10 -16.78
C SER A 387 13.56 -6.11 -16.29
N ALA A 388 13.12 -7.00 -17.18
CA ALA A 388 12.17 -8.05 -16.82
C ALA A 388 12.70 -8.99 -15.73
N LYS A 389 14.03 -9.22 -15.70
CA LYS A 389 14.67 -10.02 -14.66
C LYS A 389 14.52 -9.34 -13.29
N GLU A 390 14.91 -8.07 -13.19
CA GLU A 390 14.82 -7.27 -11.96
C GLU A 390 13.38 -7.19 -11.44
N GLU A 391 12.40 -7.01 -12.33
CA GLU A 391 10.98 -6.97 -11.93
C GLU A 391 10.46 -8.32 -11.41
N ILE A 392 10.95 -9.43 -11.96
CA ILE A 392 10.59 -10.80 -11.52
C ILE A 392 11.28 -11.14 -10.20
N GLU A 393 12.53 -10.73 -10.02
CA GLU A 393 13.32 -10.96 -8.81
C GLU A 393 12.83 -10.09 -7.64
N GLY A 394 12.58 -8.81 -7.89
CA GLY A 394 12.14 -7.82 -6.89
C GLY A 394 13.15 -6.68 -6.74
N LEU A 395 12.64 -5.45 -6.69
CA LEU A 395 13.46 -4.25 -6.66
C LEU A 395 14.23 -4.07 -5.34
N ASP A 396 13.79 -4.72 -4.26
CA ASP A 396 14.51 -4.67 -2.99
C ASP A 396 15.90 -5.29 -3.13
N ALA A 397 15.97 -6.50 -3.69
CA ALA A 397 17.23 -7.19 -3.93
C ALA A 397 18.05 -6.48 -5.02
N THR A 398 17.44 -6.13 -6.14
CA THR A 398 18.19 -5.72 -7.33
C THR A 398 18.58 -4.24 -7.37
N GLU A 399 17.78 -3.33 -6.79
CA GLU A 399 18.12 -1.90 -6.74
C GLU A 399 18.68 -1.46 -5.38
N HIS A 400 18.31 -2.13 -4.29
CA HIS A 400 18.68 -1.71 -2.93
C HIS A 400 19.62 -2.69 -2.21
N GLY A 401 19.96 -3.82 -2.82
CA GLY A 401 20.79 -4.85 -2.19
C GLY A 401 20.16 -5.42 -0.90
N LEU A 402 18.83 -5.29 -0.78
CA LEU A 402 18.07 -5.65 0.40
C LEU A 402 17.44 -7.03 0.18
N ALA A 403 17.93 -8.04 0.90
CA ALA A 403 17.37 -9.39 0.81
C ALA A 403 15.88 -9.44 1.17
N SER A 404 15.48 -8.68 2.20
CA SER A 404 14.08 -8.49 2.58
C SER A 404 13.90 -7.27 3.47
N ALA A 405 12.83 -6.51 3.25
CA ALA A 405 12.41 -5.45 4.17
C ALA A 405 11.86 -5.97 5.51
N TYR A 406 11.72 -7.30 5.66
CA TYR A 406 11.06 -7.94 6.80
C TYR A 406 12.00 -8.70 7.74
N ALA A 407 13.32 -8.71 7.50
CA ALA A 407 14.36 -9.27 8.36
C ALA A 407 13.89 -10.41 9.30
N GLY A 408 13.53 -11.57 8.75
CA GLY A 408 13.14 -12.76 9.53
C GLY A 408 11.66 -12.85 9.97
N PHE A 409 10.82 -11.85 9.72
CA PHE A 409 9.36 -12.00 9.78
C PHE A 409 8.89 -12.84 8.58
N ALA A 410 8.76 -14.14 8.79
CA ALA A 410 8.30 -15.08 7.79
C ALA A 410 6.84 -14.78 7.36
N PHE A 411 6.66 -14.25 6.16
CA PHE A 411 5.45 -14.43 5.37
C PHE A 411 5.82 -15.22 4.12
N SER A 412 6.19 -16.50 4.29
CA SER A 412 6.79 -17.24 3.19
C SER A 412 5.74 -17.88 2.28
N THR A 413 5.98 -17.75 0.98
CA THR A 413 5.76 -18.87 0.04
C THR A 413 7.02 -19.21 -0.78
N ASN A 414 8.19 -18.58 -0.54
CA ASN A 414 9.35 -18.70 -1.43
C ASN A 414 10.74 -18.71 -0.77
N ASP A 415 10.88 -18.92 0.55
CA ASP A 415 12.22 -19.01 1.17
C ASP A 415 12.84 -20.41 1.03
N LEU A 416 13.21 -20.78 -0.21
CA LEU A 416 14.17 -21.84 -0.49
C LEU A 416 15.23 -21.29 -1.45
N ASP A 417 15.97 -20.30 -0.98
CA ASP A 417 17.35 -20.06 -1.40
C ASP A 417 18.07 -19.45 -0.21
N ASP A 418 18.37 -20.31 0.79
CA ASP A 418 19.36 -19.95 1.78
C ASP A 418 20.69 -19.85 1.03
N GLY A 419 21.28 -18.66 1.05
CA GLY A 419 22.59 -18.41 0.50
C GLY A 419 23.59 -19.31 1.22
N GLY A 420 23.82 -20.49 0.67
CA GLY A 420 24.91 -21.34 1.06
C GLY A 420 26.20 -20.60 0.76
N GLU A 421 26.78 -19.98 1.79
CA GLU A 421 28.23 -20.03 1.90
C GLU A 421 28.62 -21.50 1.67
N THR A 422 29.51 -21.74 0.71
CA THR A 422 30.20 -23.02 0.62
C THR A 422 30.95 -23.22 1.93
N ILE A 423 30.28 -23.88 2.88
CA ILE A 423 30.93 -24.47 4.03
C ILE A 423 31.81 -25.57 3.44
N GLU A 424 33.11 -25.34 3.36
CA GLU A 424 34.06 -26.44 3.27
C GLU A 424 33.75 -27.38 4.43
N LEU A 425 33.32 -28.60 4.12
CA LEU A 425 33.19 -29.69 5.07
C LEU A 425 34.57 -29.94 5.67
N GLY A 426 34.85 -29.28 6.80
CA GLY A 426 36.00 -29.58 7.64
C GLY A 426 35.93 -31.04 8.06
N SER A 427 37.00 -31.78 7.77
CA SER A 427 37.17 -33.18 8.13
C SER A 427 37.48 -33.35 9.63
N GLU A 428 36.62 -32.83 10.50
CA GLU A 428 36.80 -33.04 11.95
C GLU A 428 36.29 -34.42 12.34
N THR A 429 37.22 -35.28 12.72
CA THR A 429 36.96 -36.57 13.34
C THR A 429 36.19 -36.38 14.64
N VAL A 430 35.07 -37.08 14.76
CA VAL A 430 34.24 -37.17 15.97
C VAL A 430 35.12 -37.50 17.20
N GLU A 431 35.53 -36.48 17.95
CA GLU A 431 36.23 -36.69 19.22
C GLU A 431 35.23 -37.08 20.31
N LYS A 432 35.41 -38.32 20.80
CA LYS A 432 34.95 -38.92 22.06
C LYS A 432 33.87 -38.15 22.83
N SER A 433 32.63 -38.54 22.56
CA SER A 433 31.52 -38.41 23.50
C SER A 433 31.88 -39.05 24.85
N VAL A 434 31.45 -38.38 25.93
CA VAL A 434 31.24 -38.93 27.29
C VAL A 434 30.78 -40.39 27.19
N PRO A 435 31.32 -41.34 28.00
CA PRO A 435 31.01 -42.75 27.82
C PRO A 435 29.52 -43.00 28.04
N VAL A 436 28.77 -43.08 26.95
CA VAL A 436 27.44 -43.68 26.94
C VAL A 436 27.70 -45.17 27.02
N THR A 437 27.35 -45.77 28.16
CA THR A 437 27.34 -47.22 28.32
C THR A 437 26.37 -47.77 27.29
N MET A 438 26.90 -48.31 26.18
CA MET A 438 26.11 -49.07 25.21
C MET A 438 25.48 -50.24 25.96
N LYS A 439 24.20 -50.12 26.31
CA LYS A 439 23.41 -51.28 26.69
C LYS A 439 23.28 -52.13 25.42
N ALA A 440 23.58 -53.42 25.56
CA ALA A 440 23.43 -54.38 24.48
C ALA A 440 22.03 -54.24 23.83
N SER A 441 21.99 -54.02 22.52
CA SER A 441 20.76 -53.92 21.76
C SER A 441 19.95 -55.19 21.96
N LEU A 442 18.69 -55.07 22.37
CA LEU A 442 17.74 -56.16 22.21
C LEU A 442 17.62 -56.40 20.69
N ASN A 443 17.92 -57.62 20.24
CA ASN A 443 17.85 -58.04 18.84
C ASN A 443 16.47 -57.72 18.23
N ASN A 444 16.34 -56.55 17.60
CA ASN A 444 15.21 -56.18 16.77
C ASN A 444 15.69 -55.47 15.49
N SER A 445 16.83 -55.91 14.94
CA SER A 445 17.44 -55.38 13.72
C SER A 445 16.56 -55.51 12.46
N ASP A 446 15.49 -56.30 12.53
CA ASP A 446 14.53 -56.52 11.43
C ASP A 446 13.22 -55.72 11.60
N ALA A 447 13.13 -54.82 12.58
CA ALA A 447 11.93 -54.00 12.77
C ALA A 447 11.77 -53.00 11.62
N LYS A 448 10.77 -53.21 10.75
CA LYS A 448 10.47 -52.34 9.61
C LYS A 448 10.19 -50.91 10.09
N ILE A 449 11.01 -49.96 9.64
CA ILE A 449 10.82 -48.53 9.92
C ILE A 449 9.99 -47.93 8.81
N THR A 450 8.98 -47.13 9.17
CA THR A 450 8.06 -46.55 8.20
C THR A 450 7.79 -45.10 8.54
N GLU A 451 7.85 -44.24 7.54
CA GLU A 451 7.37 -42.87 7.62
C GLU A 451 5.90 -42.80 7.19
N VAL A 452 5.09 -42.17 8.02
CA VAL A 452 3.69 -41.86 7.74
C VAL A 452 3.56 -40.35 7.57
N GLU A 453 3.31 -39.92 6.34
CA GLU A 453 3.05 -38.53 6.00
C GLU A 453 1.53 -38.29 5.92
N ILE A 454 1.02 -37.27 6.59
CA ILE A 454 -0.40 -36.93 6.64
C ILE A 454 -0.59 -35.48 6.24
N ILE A 455 -1.26 -35.23 5.12
CA ILE A 455 -1.70 -33.90 4.69
C ILE A 455 -3.17 -33.71 5.04
N MET A 456 -3.50 -32.78 5.93
CA MET A 456 -4.87 -32.60 6.47
C MET A 456 -5.25 -31.13 6.69
N LYS A 457 -6.51 -30.89 7.09
CA LYS A 457 -7.00 -29.57 7.51
C LYS A 457 -6.35 -29.13 8.82
N GLN A 458 -5.89 -27.88 8.88
CA GLN A 458 -5.23 -27.31 10.06
C GLN A 458 -6.04 -27.47 11.37
N ALA A 459 -7.36 -27.27 11.31
CA ALA A 459 -8.25 -27.37 12.48
C ALA A 459 -8.29 -28.77 13.14
N LYS A 460 -7.79 -29.81 12.47
CA LYS A 460 -7.76 -31.19 13.00
C LYS A 460 -6.44 -31.57 13.64
N PHE A 461 -5.43 -30.68 13.61
CA PHE A 461 -4.10 -30.99 14.10
C PHE A 461 -4.06 -31.36 15.58
N GLU A 462 -4.70 -30.59 16.46
CA GLU A 462 -4.70 -30.89 17.90
C GLU A 462 -5.35 -32.24 18.22
N ALA A 463 -6.42 -32.59 17.49
CA ALA A 463 -7.07 -33.89 17.65
C ALA A 463 -6.16 -35.04 17.19
N LEU A 464 -5.46 -34.86 16.07
CA LEU A 464 -4.49 -35.85 15.58
C LEU A 464 -3.32 -36.00 16.55
N LYS A 465 -2.71 -34.88 16.98
CA LYS A 465 -1.59 -34.85 17.92
C LYS A 465 -1.90 -35.61 19.20
N LYS A 466 -3.06 -35.35 19.79
CA LYS A 466 -3.51 -36.06 20.99
C LYS A 466 -3.64 -37.56 20.73
N ALA A 467 -4.31 -37.96 19.65
CA ALA A 467 -4.53 -39.37 19.34
C ALA A 467 -3.23 -40.13 19.00
N MET A 468 -2.25 -39.47 18.38
CA MET A 468 -0.93 -40.04 18.10
C MET A 468 -0.11 -40.21 19.37
N ASN A 469 -0.16 -39.23 20.29
CA ASN A 469 0.46 -39.34 21.60
C ASN A 469 -0.16 -40.49 22.43
N ASP A 470 -1.49 -40.60 22.46
CA ASP A 470 -2.20 -41.68 23.16
C ASP A 470 -1.85 -43.08 22.60
N LEU A 471 -1.45 -43.13 21.32
CA LEU A 471 -0.99 -44.35 20.64
C LEU A 471 0.51 -44.65 20.86
N GLY A 472 1.24 -43.75 21.52
CA GLY A 472 2.68 -43.90 21.79
C GLY A 472 3.61 -43.40 20.68
N VAL A 473 3.11 -42.59 19.73
CA VAL A 473 3.95 -41.90 18.75
C VAL A 473 4.45 -40.59 19.36
N THR A 474 5.73 -40.56 19.75
CA THR A 474 6.33 -39.46 20.52
C THR A 474 7.04 -38.41 19.66
N GLY A 475 7.35 -38.73 18.40
CA GLY A 475 7.99 -37.83 17.45
C GLY A 475 7.07 -37.48 16.27
N MET A 476 6.91 -36.19 15.98
CA MET A 476 6.26 -35.70 14.78
C MET A 476 6.92 -34.42 14.28
N THR A 477 7.09 -34.33 12.97
CA THR A 477 7.49 -33.10 12.28
C THR A 477 6.27 -32.49 11.61
N VAL A 478 6.10 -31.18 11.72
CA VAL A 478 4.90 -30.48 11.26
C VAL A 478 5.30 -29.34 10.35
N THR A 479 4.84 -29.39 9.10
CA THR A 479 5.09 -28.35 8.09
C THR A 479 3.76 -27.74 7.65
N GLN A 480 3.69 -26.40 7.61
CA GLN A 480 2.56 -25.70 6.99
C GLN A 480 2.69 -25.79 5.47
N VAL A 481 1.65 -26.26 4.80
CA VAL A 481 1.66 -26.45 3.34
C VAL A 481 0.40 -25.85 2.71
N LEU A 482 0.51 -25.45 1.45
CA LEU A 482 -0.61 -24.96 0.66
C LEU A 482 -0.99 -26.01 -0.39
N GLY A 483 -2.28 -26.35 -0.51
CA GLY A 483 -2.72 -27.34 -1.49
C GLY A 483 -4.16 -27.16 -1.96
N CYS A 484 -4.43 -27.45 -3.23
CA CYS A 484 -5.79 -27.50 -3.78
C CYS A 484 -6.17 -28.94 -4.19
N GLY A 485 -7.46 -29.26 -4.16
CA GLY A 485 -8.02 -30.52 -4.68
C GLY A 485 -8.90 -30.27 -5.91
N VAL A 486 -9.69 -31.26 -6.33
CA VAL A 486 -10.64 -31.16 -7.47
C VAL A 486 -11.79 -30.15 -7.22
N GLN A 487 -11.81 -29.53 -6.05
CA GLN A 487 -12.69 -28.41 -5.74
C GLN A 487 -12.20 -27.19 -6.52
N LYS A 488 -12.78 -26.97 -7.71
CA LYS A 488 -12.76 -25.66 -8.37
C LYS A 488 -13.33 -24.67 -7.36
N GLY A 489 -12.46 -23.87 -6.75
CA GLY A 489 -12.83 -22.92 -5.71
C GLY A 489 -13.93 -21.96 -6.19
N ALA A 490 -14.68 -21.40 -5.26
CA ALA A 490 -15.58 -20.30 -5.58
C ALA A 490 -14.77 -19.15 -6.17
N THR A 491 -15.24 -18.55 -7.25
CA THR A 491 -14.62 -17.37 -7.86
C THR A 491 -14.54 -16.22 -6.84
N GLU A 492 -13.34 -15.71 -6.58
CA GLU A 492 -13.11 -14.55 -5.72
C GLU A 492 -12.65 -13.34 -6.55
N TYR A 493 -12.94 -12.14 -6.06
CA TYR A 493 -12.56 -10.88 -6.71
C TYR A 493 -11.63 -10.09 -5.79
N TYR A 494 -10.59 -9.49 -6.37
CA TYR A 494 -9.73 -8.49 -5.72
C TYR A 494 -9.73 -7.22 -6.57
N ARG A 495 -10.22 -6.11 -6.01
CA ARG A 495 -10.35 -4.81 -6.71
C ARG A 495 -11.08 -4.94 -8.05
N GLY A 496 -12.11 -5.79 -8.11
CA GLY A 496 -12.93 -6.01 -9.30
C GLY A 496 -12.32 -6.94 -10.38
N VAL A 497 -11.18 -7.56 -10.10
CA VAL A 497 -10.51 -8.55 -10.96
C VAL A 497 -10.63 -9.95 -10.36
N GLU A 498 -10.90 -10.95 -11.19
CA GLU A 498 -11.04 -12.35 -10.78
C GLU A 498 -9.69 -12.94 -10.33
N VAL A 499 -9.69 -13.64 -9.19
CA VAL A 499 -8.52 -14.34 -8.63
C VAL A 499 -8.64 -15.83 -8.99
N GLU A 500 -7.62 -16.39 -9.65
CA GLU A 500 -7.55 -17.84 -9.95
C GLU A 500 -7.32 -18.67 -8.66
N MET A 501 -7.75 -19.95 -8.70
CA MET A 501 -7.83 -20.88 -7.56
C MET A 501 -6.73 -20.72 -6.48
N ASN A 502 -7.17 -20.39 -5.26
CA ASN A 502 -6.32 -20.35 -4.08
C ASN A 502 -5.91 -21.77 -3.64
N LEU A 503 -4.62 -21.97 -3.37
CA LEU A 503 -4.17 -23.10 -2.56
C LEU A 503 -4.66 -22.88 -1.13
N LEU A 504 -5.29 -23.88 -0.52
CA LEU A 504 -5.82 -23.76 0.84
C LEU A 504 -4.74 -24.14 1.87
N PRO A 505 -4.64 -23.44 3.00
CA PRO A 505 -3.80 -23.83 4.12
C PRO A 505 -4.12 -25.24 4.61
N LYS A 506 -3.07 -26.06 4.71
CA LYS A 506 -3.08 -27.43 5.20
C LYS A 506 -1.86 -27.65 6.08
N ILE A 507 -1.92 -28.71 6.87
CA ILE A 507 -0.76 -29.17 7.64
C ILE A 507 -0.29 -30.49 7.04
N LYS A 508 1.02 -30.60 6.81
CA LYS A 508 1.74 -31.86 6.56
C LYS A 508 2.36 -32.32 7.88
N VAL A 509 2.01 -33.50 8.35
CA VAL A 509 2.58 -34.14 9.54
C VAL A 509 3.36 -35.36 9.09
N GLU A 510 4.63 -35.44 9.46
CA GLU A 510 5.51 -36.58 9.18
C GLU A 510 5.85 -37.27 10.50
N MET A 511 5.67 -38.59 10.55
CA MET A 511 5.93 -39.41 11.72
C MET A 511 6.69 -40.66 11.28
N VAL A 512 7.88 -40.88 11.87
CA VAL A 512 8.64 -42.11 11.64
C VAL A 512 8.39 -43.07 12.79
N VAL A 513 7.86 -44.26 12.48
CA VAL A 513 7.45 -45.25 13.48
C VAL A 513 8.11 -46.60 13.21
N ALA A 514 8.45 -47.29 14.31
CA ALA A 514 8.99 -48.66 14.28
C ALA A 514 8.35 -49.56 15.36
N LYS A 515 8.14 -49.03 16.59
CA LYS A 515 7.50 -49.74 17.71
C LYS A 515 5.97 -49.83 17.59
N VAL A 516 5.34 -48.75 17.12
CA VAL A 516 3.89 -48.67 16.93
C VAL A 516 3.53 -49.23 15.55
N PRO A 517 2.58 -50.18 15.43
CA PRO A 517 2.17 -50.70 14.14
C PRO A 517 1.63 -49.59 13.22
N VAL A 518 2.18 -49.52 12.00
CA VAL A 518 1.80 -48.51 10.98
C VAL A 518 0.28 -48.50 10.73
N LEU A 519 -0.34 -49.69 10.74
CA LEU A 519 -1.78 -49.82 10.51
C LEU A 519 -2.61 -49.14 11.61
N ASP A 520 -2.13 -49.16 12.87
CA ASP A 520 -2.80 -48.50 13.97
C ASP A 520 -2.68 -46.97 13.88
N VAL A 521 -1.52 -46.47 13.41
CA VAL A 521 -1.32 -45.05 13.10
C VAL A 521 -2.31 -44.60 12.01
N ILE A 522 -2.40 -45.35 10.91
CA ILE A 522 -3.31 -45.07 9.80
C ILE A 522 -4.77 -45.11 10.26
N ASN A 523 -5.18 -46.14 10.99
CA ASN A 523 -6.56 -46.31 11.44
C ASN A 523 -6.96 -45.22 12.43
N THR A 524 -6.08 -44.87 13.35
CA THR A 524 -6.28 -43.79 14.32
C THR A 524 -6.40 -42.45 13.61
N ALA A 525 -5.49 -42.14 12.69
CA ALA A 525 -5.55 -40.93 11.88
C ALA A 525 -6.85 -40.85 11.07
N ARG A 526 -7.24 -41.93 10.38
CA ARG A 526 -8.51 -41.99 9.64
C ARG A 526 -9.72 -41.71 10.55
N LYS A 527 -9.76 -42.32 11.74
CA LYS A 527 -10.86 -42.13 12.69
C LYS A 527 -10.99 -40.68 13.17
N VAL A 528 -9.87 -40.00 13.40
CA VAL A 528 -9.84 -38.63 13.93
C VAL A 528 -10.09 -37.57 12.85
N LEU A 529 -9.55 -37.82 11.65
CA LEU A 529 -9.57 -36.85 10.55
C LEU A 529 -10.83 -36.93 9.69
N TYR A 530 -11.52 -38.07 9.68
CA TYR A 530 -12.72 -38.27 8.87
C TYR A 530 -13.88 -37.39 9.36
N THR A 531 -14.39 -36.55 8.45
CA THR A 531 -15.59 -35.75 8.63
C THR A 531 -16.69 -36.11 7.65
N GLY A 532 -16.39 -36.97 6.65
CA GLY A 532 -17.32 -37.33 5.58
C GLY A 532 -17.42 -36.28 4.47
N HIS A 533 -16.63 -35.21 4.56
CA HIS A 533 -16.59 -34.14 3.56
C HIS A 533 -15.33 -34.20 2.69
N ILE A 534 -15.42 -33.69 1.47
CA ILE A 534 -14.27 -33.59 0.57
C ILE A 534 -13.18 -32.72 1.24
N GLY A 535 -11.93 -33.20 1.19
CA GLY A 535 -10.75 -32.46 1.68
C GLY A 535 -10.24 -32.86 3.06
N ASP A 536 -10.69 -33.97 3.65
CA ASP A 536 -10.25 -34.44 4.96
C ASP A 536 -8.74 -34.74 5.06
N GLY A 537 -8.13 -35.18 3.96
CA GLY A 537 -6.69 -35.32 3.86
C GLY A 537 -6.24 -36.50 3.02
N LYS A 538 -4.92 -36.72 2.97
CA LYS A 538 -4.27 -37.91 2.39
C LYS A 538 -3.21 -38.42 3.37
N ILE A 539 -3.01 -39.73 3.38
CA ILE A 539 -1.95 -40.39 4.12
C ILE A 539 -1.04 -41.07 3.11
N PHE A 540 0.26 -40.82 3.20
CA PHE A 540 1.30 -41.50 2.42
C PHE A 540 2.16 -42.32 3.38
N VAL A 541 2.68 -43.42 2.87
CA VAL A 541 3.43 -44.40 3.66
C VAL A 541 4.70 -44.71 2.88
N HIS A 542 5.84 -44.46 3.51
CA HIS A 542 7.16 -44.62 2.91
C HIS A 542 7.99 -45.57 3.76
N ASP A 543 8.73 -46.46 3.09
CA ASP A 543 9.70 -47.32 3.76
C ASP A 543 10.97 -46.51 4.03
N ILE A 544 11.46 -46.55 5.26
CA ILE A 544 12.69 -45.86 5.67
C ILE A 544 13.80 -46.90 5.75
N GLU A 545 14.91 -46.65 5.04
CA GLU A 545 16.07 -47.56 5.02
C GLU A 545 16.81 -47.55 6.36
N ASP A 546 17.07 -46.37 6.91
CA ASP A 546 17.73 -46.21 8.22
C ASP A 546 17.38 -44.86 8.87
N VAL A 547 17.56 -44.77 10.18
CA VAL A 547 17.41 -43.55 10.98
C VAL A 547 18.64 -43.42 11.86
N VAL A 548 19.31 -42.27 11.87
CA VAL A 548 20.53 -42.07 12.68
C VAL A 548 20.32 -40.97 13.73
N LYS A 549 20.49 -41.31 15.01
CA LYS A 549 20.41 -40.35 16.12
C LYS A 549 21.73 -39.63 16.27
N ILE A 550 21.79 -38.38 15.81
CA ILE A 550 23.03 -37.56 15.75
C ILE A 550 23.80 -37.55 17.07
N ARG A 551 23.11 -37.42 18.21
CA ARG A 551 23.75 -37.27 19.54
C ARG A 551 24.49 -38.53 20.02
N THR A 552 23.97 -39.72 19.70
CA THR A 552 24.44 -41.00 20.26
C THR A 552 25.04 -41.93 19.20
N GLY A 553 24.83 -41.64 17.91
CA GLY A 553 25.21 -42.50 16.80
C GLY A 553 24.37 -43.77 16.67
N GLU A 554 23.33 -43.93 17.49
CA GLU A 554 22.39 -45.06 17.38
C GLU A 554 21.70 -45.02 16.02
N THR A 555 21.51 -46.19 15.39
CA THR A 555 20.85 -46.33 14.09
C THR A 555 19.55 -47.15 14.20
N GLY A 556 18.74 -47.15 13.14
CA GLY A 556 17.53 -47.92 13.00
C GLY A 556 16.52 -47.75 14.13
N TYR A 557 16.06 -48.88 14.68
CA TYR A 557 15.04 -48.92 15.74
C TYR A 557 15.48 -48.16 17.01
N ASP A 558 16.74 -48.27 17.39
CA ASP A 558 17.30 -47.68 18.61
C ASP A 558 17.42 -46.14 18.48
N ALA A 559 17.62 -45.65 17.26
CA ALA A 559 17.60 -44.22 16.96
C ALA A 559 16.23 -43.56 17.23
N LEU A 560 15.15 -44.33 17.22
CA LEU A 560 13.78 -43.84 17.46
C LEU A 560 13.34 -43.98 18.92
N GLN A 561 14.09 -44.66 19.79
CA GLN A 561 13.75 -44.81 21.21
C GLN A 561 14.22 -43.60 22.03
N GLY A 562 13.33 -43.07 22.89
CA GLY A 562 13.68 -42.05 23.88
C GLY A 562 14.56 -42.63 24.99
N ALA A 563 15.40 -41.81 25.61
CA ALA A 563 16.32 -42.24 26.67
C ALA A 563 15.62 -42.71 27.96
N ASP A 564 14.28 -42.59 28.04
CA ASP A 564 13.48 -42.81 29.24
C ASP A 564 12.60 -44.08 29.19
N ASP A 565 12.73 -44.93 28.17
CA ASP A 565 11.98 -46.20 28.06
C ASP A 565 12.74 -47.39 28.71
N PHE A 566 13.13 -47.25 29.99
CA PHE A 566 13.60 -48.35 30.85
C PHE A 566 12.76 -48.51 32.11
#